data_AF-A0A8I1UET7-F1
#
_entry.id   AF-A0A8I1UET7-F1
#
_cell.length_a   1.000
_cell.length_b   1.000
_cell.length_c   1.000
_cell.angle_alpha   90.00
_cell.angle_beta   90.00
_cell.angle_gamma   90.00
#
_symmetry.space_group_name_H-M   'P 1'
#
loop_
_entity.id
_entity.type
_entity.pdbx_description
1 polymer ?
#
loop_
_entity_poly.entity_id
_entity_poly.type
_entity_poly.pdbx_seq_one_letter_code
_entity_poly.pdbx_strand_id
1 'polypeptide(L)'
;MSNRKKRDKPKDSFVVHRLEMRQSAAWRALPDHGRRVLFRLEEEHMGHAGSLNGRLACPYRDFEASGIPYKAIALAIRQCVGLGFLEITHQGTPSISQYRNPSRYRLTYVYGREKLVDGTPLPQRTDEWKRIETDEQAAAALASAEERKSTAHVRRAGLARAKRAA
;
A
#
# COMPACT_ATOMS: atom_id res chain seq x y z
N MET A 1 -13.50 47.25 1.78
CA MET A 1 -13.27 46.11 0.86
C MET A 1 -12.19 45.22 1.46
N SER A 2 -12.51 43.99 1.86
CA SER A 2 -11.56 43.10 2.53
C SER A 2 -10.57 42.52 1.51
N ASN A 3 -9.33 43.00 1.55
CA ASN A 3 -8.22 42.50 0.74
C ASN A 3 -7.70 41.18 1.32
N ARG A 4 -8.47 40.10 1.16
CA ARG A 4 -8.04 38.76 1.57
C ARG A 4 -6.91 38.33 0.64
N LYS A 5 -5.65 38.47 1.10
CA LYS A 5 -4.47 37.89 0.44
C LYS A 5 -4.81 36.46 0.01
N LYS A 6 -4.72 36.17 -1.28
CA LYS A 6 -4.86 34.80 -1.79
C LYS A 6 -3.82 33.95 -1.06
N ARG A 7 -4.27 32.90 -0.35
CA ARG A 7 -3.35 31.91 0.24
C ARG A 7 -2.51 31.33 -0.90
N ASP A 8 -1.21 31.24 -0.69
CA ASP A 8 -0.31 30.59 -1.63
C ASP A 8 -0.80 29.17 -1.88
N LYS A 9 -0.95 28.81 -3.16
CA LYS A 9 -1.27 27.44 -3.55
C LYS A 9 0.00 26.61 -3.42
N PRO A 10 -0.08 25.38 -2.87
CA PRO A 10 1.03 24.44 -2.93
C PRO A 10 1.50 24.29 -4.38
N LYS A 11 2.81 24.40 -4.60
CA LYS A 11 3.40 24.33 -5.94
C LYS A 11 3.46 22.91 -6.48
N ASP A 12 3.59 21.93 -5.59
CA ASP A 12 3.71 20.51 -5.91
C ASP A 12 2.55 19.68 -5.35
N SER A 13 2.46 18.43 -5.81
CA SER A 13 1.47 17.46 -5.36
C SER A 13 1.78 16.98 -3.94
N PHE A 14 0.74 16.73 -3.14
CA PHE A 14 0.87 16.31 -1.75
C PHE A 14 -0.21 15.29 -1.38
N VAL A 15 0.07 14.46 -0.37
CA VAL A 15 -0.92 13.58 0.27
C VAL A 15 -1.22 14.11 1.67
N VAL A 16 -2.51 14.20 2.00
CA VAL A 16 -2.95 14.66 3.32
C VAL A 16 -3.10 13.48 4.27
N HIS A 17 -2.35 13.50 5.37
CA HIS A 17 -2.56 12.60 6.50
C HIS A 17 -3.42 13.30 7.55
N ARG A 18 -4.51 12.67 7.98
CA ARG A 18 -5.30 13.19 9.11
C ARG A 18 -4.53 12.98 10.41
N LEU A 19 -4.64 13.93 11.35
CA LEU A 19 -4.02 13.81 12.67
C LEU A 19 -4.49 12.55 13.40
N GLU A 20 -5.81 12.29 13.36
CA GLU A 20 -6.43 11.08 13.91
C GLU A 20 -5.77 9.79 13.39
N MET A 21 -5.51 9.72 12.08
CA MET A 21 -4.83 8.59 11.46
C MET A 21 -3.41 8.44 12.02
N ARG A 22 -2.64 9.53 12.08
CA ARG A 22 -1.24 9.52 12.55
C ARG A 22 -1.12 9.14 14.04
N GLN A 23 -2.15 9.39 14.83
CA GLN A 23 -2.20 9.06 16.26
C GLN A 23 -2.82 7.68 16.55
N SER A 24 -3.44 7.03 15.55
CA SER A 24 -4.08 5.73 15.70
C SER A 24 -3.12 4.61 16.14
N ALA A 25 -3.66 3.59 16.81
CA ALA A 25 -2.94 2.37 17.15
C ALA A 25 -2.34 1.70 15.89
N ALA A 26 -3.12 1.64 14.80
CA ALA A 26 -2.67 1.10 13.52
C ALA A 26 -1.40 1.80 12.98
N TRP A 27 -1.35 3.14 13.03
CA TRP A 27 -0.22 3.91 12.52
C TRP A 27 1.03 3.78 13.39
N ARG A 28 0.84 3.75 14.72
CA ARG A 28 1.94 3.54 15.68
C ARG A 28 2.58 2.16 15.49
N ALA A 29 1.76 1.12 15.31
CA ALA A 29 2.22 -0.25 15.13
C ALA A 29 2.90 -0.53 13.76
N LEU A 30 2.71 0.33 12.76
CA LEU A 30 3.21 0.12 11.40
C LEU A 30 4.74 -0.08 11.39
N PRO A 31 5.28 -1.19 10.85
CA PRO A 31 6.73 -1.39 10.76
C PRO A 31 7.41 -0.45 9.74
N ASP A 32 8.72 -0.27 9.84
CA ASP A 32 9.48 0.64 8.95
C ASP A 32 9.31 0.28 7.46
N HIS A 33 9.43 -1.00 7.10
CA HIS A 33 9.17 -1.45 5.73
C HIS A 33 7.72 -1.20 5.29
N GLY A 34 6.75 -1.33 6.21
CA GLY A 34 5.36 -0.98 5.93
C GLY A 34 5.19 0.51 5.62
N ARG A 35 5.85 1.39 6.37
CA ARG A 35 5.89 2.84 6.09
C ARG A 35 6.46 3.14 4.72
N ARG A 36 7.58 2.49 4.34
CA ARG A 36 8.18 2.65 3.00
C ARG A 36 7.28 2.17 1.87
N VAL A 37 6.48 1.11 2.09
CA VAL A 37 5.45 0.68 1.13
C VAL A 37 4.42 1.79 0.93
N LEU A 38 3.91 2.38 2.01
CA LEU A 38 2.94 3.47 1.92
C LEU A 38 3.53 4.69 1.21
N PHE A 39 4.75 5.11 1.56
CA PHE A 39 5.40 6.25 0.92
C PHE A 39 5.60 6.05 -0.58
N ARG A 40 6.09 4.88 -1.01
CA ARG A 40 6.27 4.61 -2.45
C ARG A 40 4.94 4.66 -3.21
N LEU A 41 3.85 4.17 -2.61
CA LEU A 41 2.52 4.22 -3.23
C LEU A 41 1.91 5.63 -3.20
N GLU A 42 2.19 6.43 -2.17
CA GLU A 42 1.82 7.83 -2.11
C GLU A 42 2.54 8.65 -3.20
N GLU A 43 3.83 8.39 -3.42
CA GLU A 43 4.59 8.98 -4.53
C GLU A 43 4.00 8.61 -5.89
N GLU A 44 3.64 7.33 -6.10
CA GLU A 44 2.96 6.89 -7.32
C GLU A 44 1.63 7.65 -7.50
N HIS A 45 0.85 7.76 -6.43
CA HIS A 45 -0.41 8.48 -6.45
C HIS A 45 -0.24 9.97 -6.78
N MET A 46 0.75 10.64 -6.18
CA MET A 46 1.09 12.03 -6.46
C MET A 46 1.60 12.22 -7.90
N GLY A 47 2.43 11.29 -8.40
CA GLY A 47 2.92 11.29 -9.78
C GLY A 47 1.81 11.22 -10.83
N HIS A 48 0.68 10.59 -10.49
CA HIS A 48 -0.52 10.54 -11.32
C HIS A 48 -1.56 11.61 -10.97
N ALA A 49 -1.13 12.75 -10.40
CA ALA A 49 -1.99 13.87 -10.01
C ALA A 49 -3.19 13.46 -9.11
N GLY A 50 -2.98 12.45 -8.26
CA GLY A 50 -3.98 11.93 -7.35
C GLY A 50 -5.13 11.16 -8.00
N SER A 51 -5.00 10.76 -9.27
CA SER A 51 -6.13 10.25 -10.05
C SER A 51 -6.29 8.72 -10.06
N LEU A 52 -5.25 7.96 -9.68
CA LEU A 52 -5.22 6.50 -9.87
C LEU A 52 -5.35 5.69 -8.58
N ASN A 53 -5.91 6.24 -7.49
CA ASN A 53 -6.11 5.45 -6.27
C ASN A 53 -7.01 4.23 -6.56
N GLY A 54 -6.55 3.03 -6.20
CA GLY A 54 -7.20 1.75 -6.57
C GLY A 54 -6.67 1.10 -7.85
N ARG A 55 -5.86 1.81 -8.64
CA ARG A 55 -5.12 1.28 -9.79
C ARG A 55 -3.63 1.59 -9.71
N LEU A 56 -3.09 1.88 -8.52
CA LEU A 56 -1.68 2.19 -8.32
C LEU A 56 -0.84 0.97 -8.66
N ALA A 57 -0.14 0.99 -9.79
CA ALA A 57 0.66 -0.12 -10.27
C ALA A 57 2.09 0.00 -9.73
N CYS A 58 2.49 -0.89 -8.82
CA CYS A 58 3.82 -0.84 -8.22
C CYS A 58 4.47 -2.24 -8.24
N PRO A 59 5.43 -2.49 -9.14
CA PRO A 59 6.19 -3.75 -9.16
C PRO A 59 7.21 -3.81 -8.03
N TYR A 60 7.67 -5.03 -7.69
CA TYR A 60 8.61 -5.23 -6.57
C TYR A 60 9.90 -4.42 -6.69
N ARG A 61 10.44 -4.23 -7.90
CA ARG A 61 11.64 -3.42 -8.14
C ARG A 61 11.50 -1.97 -7.66
N ASP A 62 10.29 -1.42 -7.72
CA ASP A 62 10.02 -0.04 -7.33
C ASP A 62 10.01 0.08 -5.79
N PHE A 63 9.59 -0.98 -5.09
CA PHE A 63 9.73 -1.10 -3.64
C PHE A 63 11.19 -1.35 -3.21
N GLU A 64 11.97 -2.08 -4.01
CA GLU A 64 13.42 -2.20 -3.77
C GLU A 64 14.13 -0.86 -3.92
N ALA A 65 13.76 -0.08 -4.93
CA ALA A 65 14.29 1.27 -5.13
C ALA A 65 13.93 2.22 -3.97
N SER A 66 12.82 1.99 -3.27
CA SER A 66 12.48 2.71 -2.02
C SER A 66 13.16 2.12 -0.77
N GLY A 67 14.14 1.23 -0.95
CA GLY A 67 14.98 0.70 0.11
C GLY A 67 14.37 -0.45 0.90
N ILE A 68 13.39 -1.17 0.34
CA ILE A 68 12.81 -2.36 0.98
C ILE A 68 13.51 -3.60 0.44
N PRO A 69 14.12 -4.46 1.28
CA PRO A 69 14.72 -5.70 0.82
C PRO A 69 13.67 -6.59 0.12
N TYR A 70 14.00 -7.18 -1.03
CA TYR A 70 13.07 -8.02 -1.81
C TYR A 70 12.26 -9.01 -0.97
N LYS A 71 12.94 -9.71 -0.05
CA LYS A 71 12.34 -10.74 0.83
C LYS A 71 11.33 -10.17 1.85
N ALA A 72 11.45 -8.88 2.19
CA ALA A 72 10.58 -8.20 3.13
C ALA A 72 9.34 -7.58 2.48
N ILE A 73 9.37 -7.30 1.16
CA ILE A 73 8.27 -6.63 0.43
C ILE A 73 6.93 -7.32 0.65
N ALA A 74 6.88 -8.65 0.44
CA ALA A 74 5.64 -9.39 0.56
C ALA A 74 5.05 -9.34 1.98
N LEU A 75 5.89 -9.33 3.01
CA LEU A 75 5.45 -9.19 4.40
C LEU A 75 4.98 -7.76 4.68
N ALA A 76 5.75 -6.76 4.28
CA ALA A 76 5.41 -5.35 4.46
C ALA A 76 4.06 -5.00 3.83
N ILE A 77 3.78 -5.49 2.62
CA ILE A 77 2.47 -5.33 1.96
C ILE A 77 1.37 -5.98 2.80
N ARG A 78 1.55 -7.23 3.26
CA ARG A 78 0.53 -7.91 4.09
C ARG A 78 0.29 -7.19 5.41
N GLN A 79 1.32 -6.61 6.01
CA GLN A 79 1.21 -5.82 7.24
C GLN A 79 0.41 -4.54 6.99
N CYS A 80 0.68 -3.81 5.90
CA CYS A 80 -0.11 -2.63 5.53
C CYS A 80 -1.58 -2.98 5.26
N VAL A 81 -1.84 -4.14 4.64
CA VAL A 81 -3.21 -4.65 4.43
C VAL A 81 -3.86 -5.03 5.76
N GLY A 82 -3.16 -5.75 6.63
CA GLY A 82 -3.65 -6.15 7.94
C GLY A 82 -3.98 -4.96 8.83
N LEU A 83 -3.18 -3.90 8.76
CA LEU A 83 -3.41 -2.65 9.49
C LEU A 83 -4.46 -1.73 8.82
N GLY A 84 -5.03 -2.12 7.67
CA GLY A 84 -6.10 -1.40 7.02
C GLY A 84 -5.67 -0.13 6.29
N PHE A 85 -4.37 0.06 5.99
CA PHE A 85 -3.88 1.20 5.19
C PHE A 85 -3.87 0.93 3.69
N LEU A 86 -3.84 -0.34 3.32
CA LEU A 86 -3.62 -0.80 1.95
C LEU A 86 -4.65 -1.87 1.57
N GLU A 87 -5.13 -1.84 0.34
CA GLU A 87 -5.85 -2.94 -0.28
C GLU A 87 -5.13 -3.35 -1.57
N ILE A 88 -5.06 -4.66 -1.83
CA ILE A 88 -4.59 -5.19 -3.11
C ILE A 88 -5.81 -5.36 -4.01
N THR A 89 -6.02 -4.42 -4.94
CA THR A 89 -7.18 -4.42 -5.84
C THR A 89 -7.02 -5.39 -7.00
N HIS A 90 -5.78 -5.72 -7.35
CA HIS A 90 -5.46 -6.70 -8.39
C HIS A 90 -4.17 -7.43 -8.04
N GLN A 91 -4.22 -8.76 -8.05
CA GLN A 91 -3.02 -9.59 -7.90
C GLN A 91 -2.31 -9.71 -9.25
N GLY A 92 -1.11 -9.17 -9.32
CA GLY A 92 -0.27 -9.27 -10.50
C GLY A 92 0.26 -10.70 -10.72
N THR A 93 0.73 -10.95 -11.93
CA THR A 93 1.41 -12.21 -12.29
C THR A 93 2.80 -11.92 -12.85
N PRO A 94 3.77 -12.84 -12.68
CA PRO A 94 5.02 -12.77 -13.43
C PRO A 94 4.70 -12.73 -14.92
N SER A 95 5.20 -11.72 -15.60
CA SER A 95 4.94 -11.50 -17.02
C SER A 95 6.23 -11.13 -17.74
N ILE A 96 6.42 -11.67 -18.94
CA ILE A 96 7.58 -11.37 -19.78
C ILE A 96 7.23 -10.17 -20.68
N SER A 97 8.14 -9.18 -20.70
CA SER A 97 8.12 -8.04 -21.64
C SER A 97 6.82 -7.21 -21.62
N GLN A 98 6.14 -7.07 -22.76
CA GLN A 98 5.01 -6.18 -23.00
C GLN A 98 3.70 -6.56 -22.29
N TYR A 99 3.56 -7.81 -21.83
CA TYR A 99 2.36 -8.28 -21.15
C TYR A 99 2.39 -8.00 -19.64
N ARG A 100 2.85 -6.80 -19.24
CA ARG A 100 3.03 -6.46 -17.83
C ARG A 100 1.71 -6.54 -17.08
N ASN A 101 1.67 -7.44 -16.09
CA ASN A 101 0.52 -7.58 -15.20
C ASN A 101 0.93 -7.29 -13.75
N PRO A 102 1.28 -6.04 -13.40
CA PRO A 102 1.70 -5.68 -12.05
C PRO A 102 0.52 -5.77 -11.08
N SER A 103 0.83 -6.00 -9.80
CA SER A 103 -0.15 -5.82 -8.74
C SER A 103 -0.60 -4.38 -8.67
N ARG A 104 -1.89 -4.17 -8.37
CA ARG A 104 -2.48 -2.85 -8.20
C ARG A 104 -3.01 -2.68 -6.79
N TYR A 105 -2.91 -1.45 -6.31
CA TYR A 105 -3.17 -1.13 -4.92
C TYR A 105 -4.12 0.06 -4.75
N ARG A 106 -4.79 0.09 -3.60
CA ARG A 106 -5.52 1.25 -3.07
C ARG A 106 -4.97 1.65 -1.72
N LEU A 107 -4.73 2.95 -1.54
CA LEU A 107 -4.54 3.56 -0.22
C LEU A 107 -5.93 3.86 0.36
N THR A 108 -6.28 3.22 1.47
CA THR A 108 -7.65 3.26 2.02
C THR A 108 -8.03 4.61 2.64
N TYR A 109 -7.03 5.44 2.97
CA TYR A 109 -7.17 6.72 3.67
C TYR A 109 -7.01 7.95 2.76
N VAL A 110 -6.67 7.74 1.49
CA VAL A 110 -6.46 8.81 0.51
C VAL A 110 -7.70 8.97 -0.38
N TYR A 111 -8.08 10.21 -0.67
CA TYR A 111 -9.14 10.51 -1.63
C TYR A 111 -8.63 10.25 -3.05
N GLY A 112 -9.35 9.42 -3.81
CA GLY A 112 -9.18 9.31 -5.26
C GLY A 112 -10.15 10.22 -6.00
N ARG A 113 -10.05 10.25 -7.34
CA ARG A 113 -11.19 10.71 -8.16
C ARG A 113 -12.37 9.77 -7.96
N GLU A 114 -13.59 10.28 -8.15
CA GLU A 114 -14.79 9.43 -8.11
C GLU A 114 -14.82 8.44 -9.29
N LYS A 115 -14.38 8.89 -10.47
CA LYS A 115 -14.31 8.10 -11.70
C LYS A 115 -13.03 8.41 -12.47
N LEU A 116 -12.59 7.44 -13.26
CA LEU A 116 -11.58 7.65 -14.29
C LEU A 116 -12.15 8.38 -15.50
N VAL A 117 -11.25 8.76 -16.42
CA VAL A 117 -11.61 9.38 -17.70
C VAL A 117 -12.54 8.47 -18.53
N ASP A 118 -12.37 7.14 -18.41
CA ASP A 118 -13.22 6.13 -19.06
C ASP A 118 -14.58 5.91 -18.36
N GLY A 119 -14.89 6.69 -17.30
CA GLY A 119 -16.12 6.57 -16.54
C GLY A 119 -16.12 5.47 -15.48
N THR A 120 -15.05 4.66 -15.38
CA THR A 120 -14.99 3.59 -14.37
C THR A 120 -14.95 4.20 -12.96
N PRO A 121 -15.85 3.81 -12.05
CA PRO A 121 -15.78 4.27 -10.66
C PRO A 121 -14.49 3.77 -10.00
N LEU A 122 -13.83 4.67 -9.28
CA LEU A 122 -12.69 4.31 -8.45
C LEU A 122 -13.13 4.08 -7.01
N PRO A 123 -12.43 3.22 -6.27
CA PRO A 123 -12.85 2.93 -4.92
C PRO A 123 -12.56 4.13 -4.03
N GLN A 124 -13.56 4.46 -3.20
CA GLN A 124 -13.53 5.62 -2.32
C GLN A 124 -12.63 5.40 -1.11
N ARG A 125 -12.34 6.49 -0.42
CA ARG A 125 -11.71 6.47 0.90
C ARG A 125 -12.63 5.78 1.91
N THR A 126 -12.10 4.77 2.61
CA THR A 126 -12.85 3.97 3.60
C THR A 126 -12.26 4.00 5.00
N ASP A 127 -11.03 4.51 5.17
CA ASP A 127 -10.35 4.62 6.47
C ASP A 127 -10.35 3.32 7.29
N GLU A 128 -10.01 2.20 6.66
CA GLU A 128 -10.13 0.87 7.27
C GLU A 128 -9.24 0.66 8.50
N TRP A 129 -8.18 1.44 8.62
CA TRP A 129 -7.34 1.54 9.81
C TRP A 129 -8.12 1.90 11.09
N LYS A 130 -9.30 2.54 10.96
CA LYS A 130 -10.18 2.86 12.11
C LYS A 130 -10.73 1.62 12.81
N ARG A 131 -10.73 0.45 12.15
CA ARG A 131 -11.15 -0.82 12.78
C ARG A 131 -10.17 -1.31 13.85
N ILE A 132 -8.98 -0.73 13.91
CA ILE A 132 -7.94 -1.04 14.89
C ILE A 132 -7.88 0.11 15.89
N GLU A 133 -8.52 -0.11 17.03
CA GLU A 133 -8.69 0.88 18.09
C GLU A 133 -7.58 0.76 19.14
N THR A 134 -7.06 -0.46 19.38
CA THR A 134 -6.09 -0.72 20.45
C THR A 134 -4.75 -1.25 19.92
N ASP A 135 -3.71 -1.12 20.75
CA ASP A 135 -2.36 -1.60 20.43
C ASP A 135 -2.33 -3.14 20.35
N GLU A 136 -3.17 -3.85 21.13
CA GLU A 136 -3.32 -5.31 21.07
C GLU A 136 -3.97 -5.75 19.75
N GLN A 137 -5.00 -5.05 19.29
CA GLN A 137 -5.61 -5.33 17.98
C GLN A 137 -4.61 -5.10 16.84
N ALA A 138 -3.78 -4.06 16.95
CA ALA A 138 -2.74 -3.80 15.96
C ALA A 138 -1.67 -4.90 15.95
N ALA A 139 -1.23 -5.36 17.13
CA ALA A 139 -0.31 -6.48 17.26
C ALA A 139 -0.90 -7.79 16.68
N ALA A 140 -2.18 -8.08 16.97
CA ALA A 140 -2.87 -9.25 16.43
C ALA A 140 -3.00 -9.20 14.89
N ALA A 141 -3.22 -8.02 14.32
CA ALA A 141 -3.26 -7.83 12.87
C ALA A 141 -1.89 -8.10 12.21
N LEU A 142 -0.79 -7.69 12.87
CA LEU A 142 0.57 -7.97 12.41
C LEU A 142 0.92 -9.47 12.50
N ALA A 143 0.59 -10.12 13.61
CA ALA A 143 0.76 -11.57 13.76
C ALA A 143 0.01 -12.34 12.67
N SER A 144 -1.25 -11.98 12.43
CA SER A 144 -2.06 -12.56 11.35
C SER A 144 -1.42 -12.34 9.97
N ALA A 145 -0.80 -11.18 9.71
CA ALA A 145 -0.11 -10.90 8.46
C ALA A 145 1.17 -11.74 8.27
N GLU A 146 1.84 -12.11 9.35
CA GLU A 146 3.00 -13.01 9.34
C GLU A 146 2.59 -14.47 9.08
N GLU A 147 1.52 -14.91 9.71
CA GLU A 147 0.97 -16.27 9.58
C GLU A 147 0.39 -16.54 8.18
N ARG A 148 -0.21 -15.53 7.55
CA ARG A 148 -0.79 -15.59 6.17
C ARG A 148 0.21 -15.93 5.06
N LYS A 149 1.45 -16.31 5.37
CA LYS A 149 2.35 -16.93 4.38
C LYS A 149 1.61 -18.07 3.68
N SER A 150 1.53 -17.99 2.35
CA SER A 150 0.91 -19.05 1.54
C SER A 150 1.60 -20.38 1.84
N THR A 151 0.90 -21.27 2.55
CA THR A 151 1.38 -22.62 2.89
C THR A 151 1.84 -23.37 1.64
N ALA A 152 1.14 -23.20 0.52
CA ALA A 152 1.51 -23.75 -0.79
C ALA A 152 2.81 -23.16 -1.37
N HIS A 153 3.08 -21.86 -1.18
CA HIS A 153 4.33 -21.24 -1.60
C HIS A 153 5.49 -21.67 -0.70
N VAL A 154 5.28 -21.71 0.62
CA VAL A 154 6.25 -22.23 1.59
C VAL A 154 6.59 -23.68 1.27
N ARG A 155 5.59 -24.52 1.00
CA ARG A 155 5.76 -25.92 0.58
C ARG A 155 6.57 -26.03 -0.71
N ARG A 156 6.23 -25.25 -1.75
CA ARG A 156 6.99 -25.23 -3.02
C ARG A 156 8.44 -24.78 -2.83
N ALA A 157 8.67 -23.75 -2.02
CA ALA A 157 10.01 -23.28 -1.69
C ALA A 157 10.82 -24.36 -0.93
N GLY A 158 10.19 -25.06 0.00
CA GLY A 158 10.79 -26.20 0.71
C GLY A 158 11.19 -27.34 -0.24
N LEU A 159 10.28 -27.74 -1.13
CA LEU A 159 10.55 -28.77 -2.15
C LEU A 159 11.68 -28.37 -3.10
N ALA A 160 11.70 -27.13 -3.58
CA ALA A 160 12.75 -26.61 -4.45
C ALA A 160 14.13 -26.56 -3.75
N ARG A 161 14.15 -26.28 -2.44
CA ARG A 161 15.39 -26.27 -1.64
C ARG A 161 15.92 -27.68 -1.41
N ALA A 162 15.05 -28.65 -1.12
CA ALA A 162 15.43 -30.06 -0.99
C ALA A 162 16.01 -30.62 -2.29
N LYS A 163 15.42 -30.28 -3.44
CA LYS A 163 15.91 -30.69 -4.77
C LYS A 163 17.28 -30.11 -5.15
N ARG A 164 17.69 -28.99 -4.55
CA ARG A 164 19.02 -28.37 -4.80
C ARG A 164 20.12 -28.92 -3.88
N ALA A 165 19.74 -29.64 -2.83
CA ALA A 165 20.66 -30.21 -1.84
C ALA A 165 20.94 -31.71 -2.08
N ALA A 166 20.25 -32.31 -3.05
CA ALA A 166 20.49 -33.65 -3.58
C ALA A 166 21.17 -33.54 -4.95
#